data_AF-A0A3R6T2H9-F1
#
_entry.id   AF-A0A3R6T2H9-F1
#
_cell.length_a   1.000
_cell.length_b   1.000
_cell.length_c   1.000
_cell.angle_alpha   90.00
_cell.angle_beta   90.00
_cell.angle_gamma   90.00
#
_symmetry.space_group_name_H-M   'P 1'
#
loop_
_entity.id
_entity.type
_entity.pdbx_description
1 polymer ?
#
loop_
_entity_poly.entity_id
_entity_poly.type
_entity_poly.pdbx_seq_one_letter_code
_entity_poly.pdbx_strand_id
1 'polypeptide(L)'
;MKDEQLKYILQQINLDECEELIENYIYYSRRPVRQRCSHGDGTYGYVTDEYEFLIIAENGEKQAIILRCGRIDLHWYVLRKWRKHGVLSNALRTGILKEVWPENKKITCCYGYGDNCEEKFEMTQHLADIAGLILEED
;
A
#
# COMPACT_ATOMS: atom_id res chain seq x y z
N MET A 1 -1.10 1.71 -9.80
CA MET A 1 -0.83 3.16 -9.64
C MET A 1 0.48 3.52 -10.33
N LYS A 2 0.57 4.66 -11.02
CA LYS A 2 1.83 5.15 -11.62
C LYS A 2 2.73 5.79 -10.56
N ASP A 3 4.04 5.84 -10.83
CA ASP A 3 5.03 6.38 -9.88
C ASP A 3 4.77 7.84 -9.49
N GLU A 4 4.44 8.70 -10.46
CA GLU A 4 4.10 10.11 -10.21
C GLU A 4 2.84 10.28 -9.35
N GLN A 5 1.87 9.36 -9.48
CA GLN A 5 0.67 9.39 -8.64
C GLN A 5 1.01 9.02 -7.19
N LEU A 6 1.84 8.00 -6.99
CA LEU A 6 2.34 7.64 -5.66
C LEU A 6 3.12 8.78 -5.02
N LYS A 7 4.02 9.40 -5.78
CA LYS A 7 4.81 10.55 -5.34
C LYS A 7 3.92 11.71 -4.92
N TYR A 8 2.90 12.03 -5.72
CA TYR A 8 1.92 13.06 -5.40
C TYR A 8 1.18 12.75 -4.10
N ILE A 9 0.70 11.52 -3.92
CA ILE A 9 0.00 11.09 -2.68
C ILE A 9 0.92 11.26 -1.46
N LEU A 10 2.15 10.75 -1.53
CA LEU A 10 3.12 10.84 -0.44
C LEU A 10 3.49 12.29 -0.06
N GLN A 11 3.53 13.20 -1.05
CA GLN A 11 3.78 14.62 -0.80
C GLN A 11 2.64 15.31 -0.03
N GLN A 12 1.40 14.84 -0.15
CA GLN A 12 0.25 15.39 0.56
C GLN A 12 0.11 14.87 2.00
N ILE A 13 0.88 13.85 2.37
CA ILE A 13 0.87 13.30 3.74
C ILE A 13 1.93 14.02 4.55
N ASN A 14 1.52 14.72 5.60
CA ASN A 14 2.44 15.23 6.63
C ASN A 14 2.70 14.12 7.66
N LEU A 15 3.96 13.77 7.91
CA LEU A 15 4.28 12.69 8.87
C LEU A 15 4.01 13.10 10.31
N ASP A 16 4.09 14.39 10.63
CA ASP A 16 3.81 14.91 11.97
C ASP A 16 2.33 14.78 12.36
N GLU A 17 1.45 14.54 11.39
CA GLU A 17 0.01 14.28 11.57
C GLU A 17 -0.31 12.79 11.66
N CYS A 18 0.68 11.92 11.45
CA CYS A 18 0.53 10.47 11.47
C CYS A 18 0.86 9.91 12.86
N GLU A 19 0.25 8.77 13.17
CA GLU A 19 0.67 7.96 14.31
C GLU A 19 1.98 7.24 13.95
N GLU A 20 3.03 7.46 14.73
CA GLU A 20 4.29 6.75 14.52
C GLU A 20 4.22 5.38 15.19
N LEU A 21 4.23 4.32 14.37
CA LEU A 21 4.15 2.94 14.85
C LEU A 21 5.54 2.33 15.07
N ILE A 22 6.50 2.71 14.23
CA ILE A 22 7.91 2.37 14.40
C ILE A 22 8.72 3.65 14.22
N GLU A 23 9.49 3.98 15.26
CA GLU A 23 10.28 5.20 15.35
C GLU A 23 11.10 5.45 14.07
N ASN A 24 10.90 6.62 13.46
CA ASN A 24 11.57 7.08 12.25
C ASN A 24 11.46 6.13 11.06
N TYR A 25 10.43 5.26 11.02
CA TYR A 25 10.33 4.20 10.02
C TYR A 25 8.92 3.94 9.46
N ILE A 26 7.93 3.69 10.31
CA ILE A 26 6.57 3.36 9.86
C ILE A 26 5.56 4.25 10.56
N TYR A 27 4.76 4.92 9.74
CA TYR A 27 3.73 5.85 10.17
C TYR A 27 2.36 5.36 9.70
N TYR A 28 1.34 5.53 10.53
CA TYR A 28 -0.03 5.18 10.23
C TYR A 28 -0.90 6.43 10.10
N SER A 29 -1.75 6.45 9.08
CA SER A 29 -2.73 7.53 8.90
C SER A 29 -4.03 6.96 8.36
N ARG A 30 -5.14 7.37 8.98
CA ARG A 30 -6.50 7.11 8.51
C ARG A 30 -7.07 8.41 7.95
N ARG A 31 -7.51 8.40 6.69
CA ARG A 31 -7.98 9.62 6.00
C ARG A 31 -9.27 9.35 5.23
N PRO A 32 -10.26 10.27 5.29
CA PRO A 32 -11.39 10.24 4.38
C PRO A 32 -10.92 10.63 2.98
N VAL A 33 -11.19 9.78 2.00
CA VAL A 33 -10.86 9.99 0.58
C VAL A 33 -12.15 10.13 -0.20
N ARG A 34 -12.32 11.29 -0.84
CA ARG A 34 -13.46 11.54 -1.74
C ARG A 34 -13.15 10.99 -3.12
N GLN A 35 -13.88 9.95 -3.52
CA GLN A 35 -13.75 9.31 -4.81
C GLN A 35 -14.84 9.77 -5.77
N ARG A 36 -14.46 9.88 -7.05
CA ARG A 36 -15.42 10.13 -8.13
C ARG A 36 -15.81 8.79 -8.74
N CYS A 37 -17.09 8.46 -8.71
CA CYS A 37 -17.63 7.24 -9.27
C CYS A 37 -18.41 7.58 -10.54
N SER A 38 -18.06 6.96 -11.68
CA SER A 38 -18.86 7.11 -12.89
C SER A 38 -20.12 6.27 -12.77
N HIS A 39 -21.26 6.86 -13.04
CA HIS A 39 -22.49 6.11 -13.27
C HIS A 39 -22.51 5.69 -14.75
N GLY A 40 -23.03 4.49 -15.04
CA GLY A 40 -23.06 3.94 -16.40
C GLY A 40 -23.92 4.74 -17.40
N ASP A 41 -24.62 5.77 -16.92
CA ASP A 41 -25.43 6.73 -17.68
C ASP A 41 -24.64 7.99 -18.13
N GLY A 42 -23.33 8.03 -17.87
CA GLY A 42 -22.46 9.16 -18.21
C GLY A 42 -22.44 10.28 -17.16
N THR A 43 -23.20 10.16 -16.08
CA THR A 43 -23.10 11.05 -14.91
C THR A 43 -22.03 10.55 -13.94
N TYR A 44 -21.72 11.35 -12.92
CA TYR A 44 -20.79 10.94 -11.88
C TYR A 44 -21.29 11.36 -10.50
N GLY A 45 -21.09 10.47 -9.53
CA GLY A 45 -21.29 10.73 -8.12
C GLY A 45 -19.97 10.92 -7.39
N TYR A 46 -20.07 11.29 -6.12
CA TYR A 46 -18.96 11.24 -5.19
C TYR A 46 -19.32 10.37 -4.00
N VAL A 47 -18.40 9.48 -3.64
CA VAL A 47 -18.48 8.69 -2.41
C VAL A 47 -17.28 9.04 -1.57
N THR A 48 -17.49 9.25 -0.27
CA THR A 48 -16.38 9.37 0.68
C THR A 48 -16.16 7.99 1.27
N ASP A 49 -14.96 7.48 1.12
CA ASP A 49 -14.52 6.24 1.73
C ASP A 49 -13.38 6.52 2.72
N GLU A 50 -13.13 5.63 3.66
CA GLU A 50 -12.05 5.77 4.63
C GLU A 50 -10.88 4.87 4.25
N TYR A 51 -9.74 5.50 4.01
CA TYR A 51 -8.53 4.82 3.59
C TYR A 51 -7.52 4.83 4.72
N GLU A 52 -6.91 3.67 4.95
CA GLU A 52 -5.84 3.53 5.94
C GLU A 52 -4.50 3.36 5.21
N PHE A 53 -3.49 4.07 5.69
CA PHE A 53 -2.16 4.12 5.10
C PHE A 53 -1.12 3.73 6.14
N LEU A 54 -0.24 2.79 5.78
CA LEU A 54 1.08 2.70 6.38
C LEU A 54 2.07 3.36 5.45
N ILE A 55 2.69 4.44 5.90
CA ILE A 55 3.72 5.19 5.19
C ILE A 55 5.07 4.69 5.69
N ILE A 56 5.87 4.15 4.78
CA ILE A 56 7.23 3.71 5.07
C ILE A 56 8.15 4.88 4.71
N ALA A 57 8.79 5.44 5.71
CA ALA A 57 9.67 6.58 5.57
C ALA A 57 10.87 6.43 6.48
N GLU A 58 12.08 6.64 5.98
CA GLU A 58 13.30 6.56 6.76
C GLU A 58 13.95 7.94 6.79
N ASN A 59 14.30 8.44 7.97
CA ASN A 59 14.84 9.80 8.17
C ASN A 59 13.95 10.90 7.53
N GLY A 60 12.63 10.75 7.66
CA GLY A 60 11.64 11.67 7.10
C GLY A 60 11.43 11.56 5.58
N GLU A 61 12.20 10.74 4.88
CA GLU A 61 12.04 10.52 3.46
C GLU A 61 11.03 9.39 3.19
N LYS A 62 9.88 9.73 2.60
CA LYS A 62 8.84 8.77 2.25
C LYS A 62 9.25 7.90 1.06
N GLN A 63 9.17 6.59 1.22
CA GLN A 63 9.70 5.63 0.24
C GLN A 63 8.58 4.78 -0.38
N ALA A 64 7.59 4.40 0.41
CA ALA A 64 6.54 3.49 0.02
C ALA A 64 5.26 3.72 0.85
N ILE A 65 4.15 3.16 0.36
CA ILE A 65 2.92 3.02 1.13
C ILE A 65 2.40 1.59 1.05
N ILE A 66 1.79 1.14 2.13
CA ILE A 66 0.81 0.08 2.13
C ILE A 66 -0.54 0.75 2.35
N LEU A 67 -1.39 0.69 1.34
CA LEU A 67 -2.73 1.23 1.37
C LEU A 67 -3.71 0.10 1.67
N ARG A 68 -4.63 0.32 2.61
CA ARG A 68 -5.79 -0.52 2.80
C ARG A 68 -7.04 0.20 2.31
N CYS A 69 -7.69 -0.37 1.31
CA CYS A 69 -8.97 0.09 0.78
C CYS A 69 -10.09 -0.75 1.40
N GLY A 70 -10.93 -0.14 2.24
CA GLY A 70 -12.00 -0.85 2.92
C GLY A 70 -11.49 -1.98 3.82
N ARG A 71 -12.20 -3.12 3.86
CA ARG A 71 -11.91 -4.20 4.83
C ARG A 71 -10.94 -5.27 4.36
N ILE A 72 -10.68 -5.38 3.05
CA ILE A 72 -10.09 -6.61 2.49
C ILE A 72 -8.84 -6.33 1.67
N ASP A 73 -8.79 -5.21 0.94
CA ASP A 73 -7.78 -5.02 -0.09
C ASP A 73 -6.56 -4.26 0.42
N LEU A 74 -5.40 -4.91 0.33
CA LEU A 74 -4.10 -4.29 0.55
C LEU A 74 -3.43 -4.01 -0.79
N HIS A 75 -2.98 -2.77 -0.96
CA HIS A 75 -2.23 -2.34 -2.13
C HIS A 75 -0.86 -1.82 -1.72
N TRP A 76 0.18 -2.44 -2.29
CA TRP A 76 1.57 -2.15 -1.93
C TRP A 76 2.23 -1.35 -3.03
N TYR A 77 2.80 -0.20 -2.68
CA TYR A 77 3.42 0.69 -3.66
C TYR A 77 4.75 1.24 -3.15
N VAL A 78 5.80 1.08 -3.94
CA VAL A 78 7.16 1.60 -3.67
C VAL A 78 7.55 2.56 -4.79
N LEU A 79 8.04 3.74 -4.42
CA LEU A 79 8.56 4.70 -5.39
C LEU A 79 9.69 4.07 -6.20
N ARG A 80 9.74 4.37 -7.50
CA ARG A 80 10.63 3.72 -8.46
C ARG A 80 12.09 3.74 -8.02
N LYS A 81 12.57 4.85 -7.46
CA LYS A 81 13.95 4.97 -6.98
C LYS A 81 14.30 4.01 -5.83
N TRP A 82 13.30 3.50 -5.11
CA TRP A 82 13.46 2.65 -3.93
C TRP A 82 13.17 1.16 -4.17
N ARG A 83 12.67 0.76 -5.34
CA ARG A 83 12.21 -0.62 -5.59
C ARG A 83 13.27 -1.70 -5.41
N LYS A 84 14.55 -1.36 -5.55
CA LYS A 84 15.68 -2.29 -5.38
C LYS A 84 16.31 -2.27 -3.98
N HIS A 85 15.75 -1.50 -3.05
CA HIS A 85 16.31 -1.28 -1.72
C HIS A 85 15.67 -2.14 -0.63
N GLY A 86 14.75 -3.05 -0.98
CA GLY A 86 14.09 -3.93 -0.01
C GLY A 86 13.14 -3.20 0.94
N VAL A 87 12.69 -1.98 0.61
CA VAL A 87 11.84 -1.13 1.47
C VAL A 87 10.62 -1.88 1.99
N LEU A 88 9.88 -2.52 1.09
CA LEU A 88 8.65 -3.23 1.44
C LEU A 88 8.94 -4.52 2.23
N SER A 89 9.93 -5.30 1.82
CA SER A 89 10.32 -6.52 2.56
C SER A 89 10.79 -6.19 3.98
N ASN A 90 11.54 -5.11 4.17
CA ASN A 90 12.00 -4.68 5.49
C ASN A 90 10.81 -4.25 6.35
N ALA A 91 9.86 -3.51 5.79
CA ALA A 91 8.69 -3.06 6.53
C ALA A 91 7.80 -4.25 6.93
N LEU A 92 7.58 -5.21 6.02
CA LEU A 92 6.78 -6.39 6.31
C LEU A 92 7.42 -7.30 7.37
N ARG A 93 8.76 -7.40 7.41
CA ARG A 93 9.49 -8.19 8.43
C ARG A 93 9.28 -7.72 9.85
N THR A 94 8.89 -6.47 10.05
CA THR A 94 8.55 -5.95 11.38
C THR A 94 7.32 -6.61 11.98
N GLY A 95 6.47 -7.24 11.16
CA GLY A 95 5.20 -7.81 11.58
C GLY A 95 4.05 -6.80 11.62
N ILE A 96 4.28 -5.55 11.18
CA ILE A 96 3.33 -4.44 11.32
C ILE A 96 1.92 -4.73 10.81
N LEU A 97 1.77 -5.52 9.75
CA LEU A 97 0.43 -5.85 9.23
C LEU A 97 -0.40 -6.66 10.22
N LYS A 98 0.22 -7.53 11.02
CA LYS A 98 -0.48 -8.32 12.05
C LYS A 98 -0.90 -7.46 13.24
N GLU A 99 -0.20 -6.37 13.50
CA GLU A 99 -0.51 -5.44 14.58
C GLU A 99 -1.63 -4.49 14.20
N VAL A 100 -1.57 -3.92 12.99
CA VAL A 100 -2.49 -2.88 12.53
C VAL A 100 -3.75 -3.47 11.89
N TRP A 101 -3.59 -4.54 11.11
CA TRP A 101 -4.68 -5.17 10.34
C TRP A 101 -4.68 -6.71 10.47
N PRO A 102 -4.83 -7.28 11.68
CA PRO A 102 -4.81 -8.73 11.93
C PRO A 102 -5.87 -9.52 11.14
N GLU A 103 -6.94 -8.86 10.69
CA GLU A 103 -8.00 -9.43 9.87
C GLU A 103 -7.59 -9.66 8.41
N ASN A 104 -6.59 -8.93 7.91
CA ASN A 104 -6.06 -9.12 6.57
C ASN A 104 -5.15 -10.35 6.58
N LYS A 105 -5.65 -11.45 6.00
CA LYS A 105 -4.94 -12.75 5.95
C LYS A 105 -4.50 -13.14 4.56
N LYS A 106 -4.91 -12.37 3.55
CA LYS A 106 -4.77 -12.72 2.14
C LYS A 106 -4.34 -11.52 1.31
N ILE A 107 -3.73 -11.80 0.16
CA ILE A 107 -3.39 -10.82 -0.87
C ILE A 107 -3.48 -11.48 -2.24
N THR A 108 -3.69 -10.69 -3.29
CA THR A 108 -3.73 -11.15 -4.67
C THR A 108 -2.61 -10.48 -5.47
N CYS A 109 -2.05 -11.19 -6.46
CA CYS A 109 -1.06 -10.63 -7.36
C CYS A 109 -1.74 -9.86 -8.51
N CYS A 110 -1.79 -8.53 -8.43
CA CYS A 110 -2.35 -7.74 -9.52
C CYS A 110 -1.36 -7.61 -10.69
N TYR A 111 -1.71 -8.10 -11.88
CA TYR A 111 -0.90 -7.94 -13.10
C TYR A 111 -1.21 -6.64 -13.86
N GLY A 112 -0.17 -5.99 -14.38
CA GLY A 112 -0.26 -4.87 -15.29
C GLY A 112 0.09 -5.28 -16.72
N TYR A 113 -0.32 -4.46 -17.70
CA TYR A 113 0.04 -4.66 -19.10
C TYR A 113 1.57 -4.55 -19.28
N GLY A 114 2.19 -5.63 -19.79
CA GLY A 114 3.63 -5.71 -20.01
C GLY A 114 4.44 -6.21 -18.82
N ASP A 115 3.80 -6.63 -17.73
CA ASP A 115 4.50 -7.30 -16.63
C ASP A 115 4.96 -8.71 -17.03
N ASN A 116 6.10 -9.12 -16.50
CA ASN A 116 6.47 -10.54 -16.46
C ASN A 116 5.67 -11.20 -15.34
N CYS A 117 4.64 -11.97 -15.69
CA CYS A 117 3.72 -12.56 -14.71
C CYS A 117 4.42 -13.47 -13.71
N GLU A 118 5.37 -14.30 -14.15
CA GLU A 118 6.07 -15.25 -13.28
C GLU A 118 6.93 -14.53 -12.24
N GLU A 119 7.82 -13.63 -12.69
CA GLU A 119 8.66 -12.84 -11.78
C GLU A 119 7.83 -12.01 -10.80
N LYS A 120 6.70 -11.45 -11.26
CA LYS A 120 5.81 -10.67 -10.40
C LYS A 120 5.10 -11.55 -9.38
N PHE A 121 4.66 -12.73 -9.78
CA PHE A 121 4.03 -13.69 -8.89
C PHE A 121 5.02 -14.15 -7.82
N GLU A 122 6.23 -14.55 -8.20
CA GLU A 122 7.28 -14.98 -7.27
C GLU A 122 7.65 -13.86 -6.27
N MET A 123 7.80 -12.63 -6.75
CA MET A 123 8.05 -11.48 -5.87
C MET A 123 6.88 -11.25 -4.91
N THR A 124 5.64 -11.35 -5.39
CA THR A 124 4.45 -11.15 -4.56
C THR A 124 4.33 -12.27 -3.52
N GLN A 125 4.56 -13.52 -3.91
CA GLN A 125 4.59 -14.68 -3.01
C GLN A 125 5.63 -14.47 -1.91
N HIS A 126 6.86 -14.09 -2.29
CA HIS A 126 7.92 -13.85 -1.32
C HIS A 126 7.55 -12.77 -0.28
N LEU A 127 6.93 -11.68 -0.72
CA LEU A 127 6.48 -10.61 0.17
C LEU A 127 5.28 -11.04 1.04
N ALA A 128 4.35 -11.82 0.48
CA ALA A 128 3.23 -12.40 1.21
C ALA A 128 3.71 -13.32 2.34
N ASP A 129 4.70 -14.18 2.05
CA ASP A 129 5.31 -15.07 3.04
C ASP A 129 5.95 -14.30 4.19
N ILE A 130 6.69 -13.24 3.89
CA ILE A 130 7.29 -12.35 4.91
C ILE A 130 6.21 -11.73 5.80
N ALA A 131 5.12 -11.27 5.18
CA ALA A 131 4.00 -10.66 5.89
C ALA A 131 3.13 -11.67 6.67
N GLY A 132 3.28 -12.97 6.40
CA GLY A 132 2.40 -14.01 6.92
C GLY A 132 0.99 -13.97 6.29
N LEU A 133 0.90 -13.54 5.03
CA LEU A 133 -0.33 -13.52 4.23
C LEU A 133 -0.36 -14.70 3.26
N ILE A 134 -1.56 -15.15 2.93
CA ILE A 134 -1.79 -16.16 1.89
C ILE A 134 -1.94 -15.45 0.55
N LEU A 135 -1.09 -15.77 -0.42
CA LEU A 135 -1.30 -15.33 -1.81
C LEU A 135 -2.44 -16.16 -2.42
N GLU A 136 -3.52 -15.51 -2.85
CA GLU A 136 -4.59 -16.17 -3.60
C GLU A 136 -4.14 -16.37 -5.05
N GLU A 137 -4.27 -17.61 -5.52
CA GLU A 137 -4.19 -17.94 -6.95
C GLU A 137 -5.52 -17.53 -7.59
N ASP A 138 -5.47 -16.56 -8.51
CA ASP A 138 -6.62 -16.17 -9.35
C ASP A 138 -6.99 -17.26 -10.37
#